data_AF-A0A2E2QKR0-F1
#
_entry.id   AF-A0A2E2QKR0-F1
#
_cell.length_a   1.000
_cell.length_b   1.000
_cell.length_c   1.000
_cell.angle_alpha   90.00
_cell.angle_beta   90.00
_cell.angle_gamma   90.00
#
_symmetry.space_group_name_H-M   'P 1'
#
loop_
_entity.id
_entity.type
_entity.pdbx_description
1 polymer ?
#
loop_
_entity_poly.entity_id
_entity_poly.type
_entity_poly.pdbx_seq_one_letter_code
_entity_poly.pdbx_strand_id
1 'polypeptide(L)'
;MSKVDAERRSRRIRAFRDELSELEAEGILHLPAEDASRVTAYHDDLLSRFSEAFDTDLNDGEAHLSWGMRLVSGLGAVALSLAVFLFFNHYWDAFSTPLQVMLATLAPFLGWAVTELVARLFRTRYFTELAALVTIACFVLNLHLLAEIYNITSSPGAFFAWGLFAFLLAIRHGLDLVLGLGLASLAVFIGASLTGLIGLYWLREFIAEFYAAGFALVLLAPVVLSLSWVRDNRLIFFLVGMVGLFLLLLSLAIGAPDSVLPFSTEIQKWIYLAVALVFGSGALALSVRAGWGLGACLAAGFLILFLIFKYFDWFWDKWPAYIFFLVLGLLAVLVILVLRKLRLMGRREAGNAG
;
A
#
# COMPACT_ATOMS: atom_id res chain seq x y z
N MET A 1 9.65 -17.43 -22.26
CA MET A 1 10.27 -16.39 -21.41
C MET A 1 9.15 -15.74 -20.60
N SER A 2 9.30 -15.54 -19.29
CA SER A 2 8.26 -14.92 -18.46
C SER A 2 8.35 -13.39 -18.49
N LYS A 3 7.29 -12.67 -18.11
CA LYS A 3 7.28 -11.19 -17.99
C LYS A 3 8.41 -10.70 -17.07
N VAL A 4 8.64 -11.40 -15.96
CA VAL A 4 9.70 -11.09 -14.99
C VAL A 4 11.09 -11.23 -15.61
N ASP A 5 11.29 -12.23 -16.49
CA ASP A 5 12.55 -12.42 -17.20
C ASP A 5 12.78 -11.31 -18.24
N ALA A 6 11.72 -10.88 -18.94
CA ALA A 6 11.76 -9.77 -19.89
C ALA A 6 12.13 -8.45 -19.18
N GLU A 7 11.49 -8.14 -18.04
CA GLU A 7 11.82 -6.97 -17.22
C GLU A 7 13.24 -7.02 -16.65
N ARG A 8 13.70 -8.20 -16.21
CA ARG A 8 15.08 -8.36 -15.72
C ARG A 8 16.09 -8.19 -16.86
N ARG A 9 15.75 -8.60 -18.08
CA ARG A 9 16.62 -8.44 -19.25
C ARG A 9 16.64 -7.00 -19.76
N SER A 10 15.50 -6.29 -19.78
CA SER A 10 15.45 -4.89 -20.17
C SER A 10 16.27 -4.00 -19.23
N ARG A 11 16.18 -4.21 -17.91
CA ARG A 11 17.03 -3.49 -16.93
C ARG A 11 18.53 -3.71 -17.16
N ARG A 12 18.93 -4.95 -17.49
CA ARG A 12 20.34 -5.26 -17.80
C ARG A 12 20.82 -4.55 -19.06
N ILE A 13 19.96 -4.44 -20.08
CA ILE A 13 20.30 -3.73 -21.32
C ILE A 13 20.51 -2.24 -21.04
N ARG A 14 19.66 -1.63 -20.20
CA ARG A 14 19.83 -0.22 -19.81
C ARG A 14 21.09 0.00 -18.99
N ALA A 15 21.30 -0.78 -17.93
CA ALA A 15 22.52 -0.70 -17.11
C ALA A 15 23.80 -0.86 -17.95
N PHE A 16 23.78 -1.73 -18.96
CA PHE A 16 24.88 -1.86 -19.90
C PHE A 16 25.09 -0.62 -20.78
N ARG A 17 24.01 0.00 -21.28
CA ARG A 17 24.10 1.24 -22.07
C ARG A 17 24.65 2.40 -21.23
N ASP A 18 24.20 2.52 -19.98
CA ASP A 18 24.65 3.57 -19.07
C ASP A 18 26.14 3.40 -18.75
N GLU A 19 26.56 2.20 -18.35
CA GLU A 19 27.97 1.87 -18.08
C GLU A 19 28.84 2.10 -19.33
N LEU A 20 28.37 1.68 -20.51
CA LEU A 20 29.12 1.88 -21.75
C LEU A 20 29.31 3.37 -22.05
N SER A 21 28.30 4.20 -21.80
CA SER A 21 28.40 5.65 -21.98
C SER A 21 29.37 6.30 -21.00
N GLU A 22 29.44 5.81 -19.75
CA GLU A 22 30.42 6.27 -18.76
C GLU A 22 31.85 5.85 -19.18
N LEU A 23 32.05 4.62 -19.62
CA LEU A 23 33.36 4.13 -20.10
C LEU A 23 33.85 4.83 -21.37
N GLU A 24 32.94 5.22 -22.27
CA GLU A 24 33.26 6.04 -23.44
C GLU A 24 33.62 7.47 -23.06
N ALA A 25 32.92 8.06 -22.07
CA ALA A 25 33.20 9.40 -21.56
C ALA A 25 34.54 9.47 -20.81
N GLU A 26 34.90 8.40 -20.10
CA GLU A 26 36.19 8.26 -19.42
C GLU A 26 37.35 7.86 -20.37
N GLY A 27 37.04 7.56 -21.64
CA GLY A 27 38.02 7.18 -22.66
C GLY A 27 38.68 5.81 -22.42
N ILE A 28 38.09 4.98 -21.55
CA ILE A 28 38.59 3.65 -21.19
C ILE A 28 38.28 2.64 -22.28
N LEU A 29 37.09 2.75 -22.87
CA LEU A 29 36.60 1.87 -23.92
C LEU A 29 35.96 2.70 -25.01
N HIS A 30 36.37 2.47 -26.26
CA HIS A 30 35.74 3.10 -27.41
C HIS A 30 35.34 2.01 -28.40
N LEU A 31 34.04 1.78 -28.53
CA LEU A 31 33.55 0.87 -29.55
C LEU A 31 33.68 1.54 -30.93
N PRO A 32 34.14 0.81 -31.96
CA PRO A 32 34.02 1.29 -33.33
C PRO A 32 32.56 1.66 -33.62
N ALA A 33 32.33 2.77 -34.33
CA ALA A 33 30.98 3.29 -34.59
C ALA A 33 30.05 2.24 -35.26
N GLU A 34 30.63 1.33 -36.04
CA GLU A 34 29.91 0.22 -36.67
C GLU A 34 29.44 -0.84 -35.65
N ASP A 35 30.25 -1.16 -34.64
CA ASP A 35 29.87 -2.12 -33.60
C ASP A 35 28.92 -1.50 -32.58
N ALA A 36 29.11 -0.22 -32.23
CA ALA A 36 28.21 0.52 -31.35
C ALA A 36 26.80 0.62 -31.94
N SER A 37 26.69 0.91 -33.25
CA SER A 37 25.41 0.97 -33.94
C SER A 37 24.74 -0.41 -34.04
N ARG A 38 25.48 -1.49 -34.29
CA ARG A 38 24.95 -2.86 -34.30
C ARG A 38 24.41 -3.30 -32.94
N VAL A 39 25.15 -3.01 -31.87
CA VAL A 39 24.73 -3.33 -30.49
C VAL A 39 23.49 -2.51 -30.11
N THR A 40 23.46 -1.24 -30.48
CA THR A 40 22.30 -0.36 -30.22
C THR A 40 21.06 -0.86 -30.94
N ALA A 41 21.17 -1.15 -32.24
CA ALA A 41 20.07 -1.68 -33.05
C ALA A 41 19.54 -3.02 -32.54
N TYR A 42 20.43 -3.93 -32.12
CA TYR A 42 20.02 -5.21 -31.50
C TYR A 42 19.25 -5.00 -30.19
N HIS A 43 19.75 -4.12 -29.33
CA HIS A 43 19.08 -3.78 -28.08
C HIS A 43 17.72 -3.12 -28.31
N ASP A 44 17.59 -2.25 -29.31
CA ASP A 44 16.31 -1.59 -29.64
C ASP A 44 15.26 -2.59 -30.16
N ASP A 45 15.62 -3.49 -31.09
CA ASP A 45 14.73 -4.57 -31.57
C ASP A 45 14.28 -5.47 -30.42
N LEU A 46 15.19 -5.81 -29.52
CA LEU A 46 14.91 -6.72 -28.42
C LEU A 46 14.01 -6.06 -27.35
N LEU A 47 14.20 -4.76 -27.10
CA LEU A 47 13.31 -3.97 -26.24
C LEU A 47 11.92 -3.78 -26.89
N SER A 48 11.84 -3.54 -28.20
CA SER A 48 10.57 -3.45 -28.94
C SER A 48 9.76 -4.75 -28.81
N ARG A 49 10.40 -5.91 -29.03
CA ARG A 49 9.75 -7.22 -28.90
C ARG A 49 9.26 -7.49 -27.48
N PHE A 50 9.98 -7.02 -26.47
CA PHE A 50 9.54 -7.15 -25.08
C PHE A 50 8.33 -6.26 -24.78
N SER A 51 8.33 -5.04 -25.31
CA SER A 51 7.19 -4.12 -25.23
C SER A 51 5.95 -4.72 -25.87
N GLU A 52 6.05 -5.26 -27.09
CA GLU A 52 4.93 -5.84 -27.80
C GLU A 52 4.39 -7.13 -27.14
N ALA A 53 5.29 -7.98 -26.64
CA ALA A 53 4.89 -9.28 -26.10
C ALA A 53 4.43 -9.23 -24.64
N PHE A 54 4.95 -8.31 -23.83
CA PHE A 54 4.76 -8.32 -22.38
C PHE A 54 4.26 -7.00 -21.77
N ASP A 55 4.01 -5.98 -22.60
CA ASP A 55 3.53 -4.65 -22.17
C ASP A 55 4.45 -4.11 -21.04
N THR A 56 5.76 -4.13 -21.32
CA THR A 56 6.81 -3.69 -20.39
C THR A 56 7.18 -2.23 -20.65
N ASP A 57 6.95 -1.36 -19.66
CA ASP A 57 7.25 0.07 -19.73
C ASP A 57 8.74 0.33 -20.07
N LEU A 58 8.98 0.95 -21.23
CA LEU A 58 10.31 1.08 -21.82
C LEU A 58 11.11 2.32 -21.38
N ASN A 59 10.57 3.21 -20.53
CA ASN A 59 11.24 4.45 -20.15
C ASN A 59 11.15 4.75 -18.65
N ASP A 60 12.25 5.15 -18.00
CA ASP A 60 12.23 5.59 -16.60
C ASP A 60 11.49 6.93 -16.43
N GLY A 61 11.46 7.77 -17.48
CA GLY A 61 10.60 8.96 -17.57
C GLY A 61 9.11 8.63 -17.71
N GLU A 62 8.76 7.54 -18.40
CA GLU A 62 7.39 7.02 -18.48
C GLU A 62 6.99 6.25 -17.21
N ALA A 63 7.93 5.66 -16.46
CA ALA A 63 7.66 5.05 -15.16
C ALA A 63 7.27 6.11 -14.10
N HIS A 64 7.87 7.30 -14.13
CA HIS A 64 7.46 8.43 -13.30
C HIS A 64 6.15 9.06 -13.77
N LEU A 65 5.92 9.16 -15.09
CA LEU A 65 4.65 9.62 -15.66
C LEU A 65 3.51 8.61 -15.39
N SER A 66 3.79 7.31 -15.41
CA SER A 66 2.81 6.24 -15.15
C SER A 66 2.48 6.10 -13.67
N TRP A 67 3.42 6.38 -12.75
CA TRP A 67 3.10 6.51 -11.33
C TRP A 67 2.23 7.74 -11.05
N GLY A 68 2.54 8.87 -11.69
CA GLY A 68 1.69 10.07 -11.66
C GLY A 68 0.28 9.76 -12.18
N MET A 69 0.18 9.07 -13.31
CA MET A 69 -1.09 8.64 -13.89
C MET A 69 -1.83 7.65 -12.98
N ARG A 70 -1.14 6.67 -12.37
CA ARG A 70 -1.71 5.73 -11.39
C ARG A 70 -2.20 6.42 -10.11
N LEU A 71 -1.50 7.44 -9.64
CA LEU A 71 -1.93 8.24 -8.50
C LEU A 71 -3.15 9.09 -8.84
N VAL A 72 -3.10 9.86 -9.93
CA VAL A 72 -4.20 10.71 -10.37
C VAL A 72 -5.44 9.88 -10.67
N SER A 73 -5.25 8.72 -11.27
CA SER A 73 -6.36 7.83 -11.55
C SER A 73 -6.89 7.09 -10.35
N GLY A 74 -6.05 6.64 -9.42
CA GLY A 74 -6.49 6.07 -8.16
C GLY A 74 -7.29 7.09 -7.37
N LEU A 75 -6.81 8.34 -7.30
CA LEU A 75 -7.55 9.45 -6.72
C LEU A 75 -8.86 9.73 -7.48
N GLY A 76 -8.84 9.68 -8.81
CA GLY A 76 -10.03 9.79 -9.64
C GLY A 76 -11.04 8.65 -9.40
N ALA A 77 -10.55 7.43 -9.20
CA ALA A 77 -11.38 6.26 -8.87
C ALA A 77 -12.05 6.42 -7.52
N VAL A 78 -11.29 6.87 -6.51
CA VAL A 78 -11.81 7.15 -5.17
C VAL A 78 -12.81 8.30 -5.21
N ALA A 79 -12.49 9.39 -5.92
CA ALA A 79 -13.38 10.53 -6.08
C ALA A 79 -14.68 10.15 -6.81
N LEU A 80 -14.59 9.37 -7.89
CA LEU A 80 -15.75 8.86 -8.63
C LEU A 80 -16.58 7.92 -7.75
N SER A 81 -15.93 7.01 -7.02
CA SER A 81 -16.57 6.10 -6.07
C SER A 81 -17.32 6.86 -4.98
N LEU A 82 -16.69 7.90 -4.42
CA LEU A 82 -17.27 8.76 -3.41
C LEU A 82 -18.42 9.60 -3.98
N ALA A 83 -18.29 10.12 -5.20
CA ALA A 83 -19.35 10.87 -5.88
C ALA A 83 -20.59 9.98 -6.10
N VAL A 84 -20.40 8.74 -6.56
CA VAL A 84 -21.48 7.75 -6.72
C VAL A 84 -22.11 7.43 -5.37
N PHE A 85 -21.29 7.16 -4.34
CA PHE A 85 -21.77 6.90 -2.98
C PHE A 85 -22.65 8.05 -2.47
N LEU A 86 -22.13 9.28 -2.50
CA LEU A 86 -22.81 10.47 -1.99
C LEU A 86 -24.07 10.81 -2.79
N PHE A 87 -24.05 10.65 -4.12
CA PHE A 87 -25.21 10.90 -4.97
C PHE A 87 -26.38 10.02 -4.57
N PHE A 88 -26.16 8.71 -4.49
CA PHE A 88 -27.23 7.79 -4.11
C PHE A 88 -27.62 7.96 -2.65
N ASN A 89 -26.67 8.13 -1.73
CA ASN A 89 -27.00 8.38 -0.32
C ASN A 89 -27.86 9.64 -0.12
N HIS A 90 -27.67 10.67 -0.96
CA HIS A 90 -28.45 11.91 -0.88
C HIS A 90 -29.83 11.80 -1.56
N TYR A 91 -29.90 11.17 -2.74
CA TYR A 91 -31.13 11.11 -3.54
C TYR A 91 -31.95 9.81 -3.34
N TRP A 92 -31.49 8.88 -2.49
CA TRP A 92 -32.13 7.57 -2.34
C TRP A 92 -33.64 7.67 -2.07
N ASP A 93 -34.01 8.51 -1.11
CA ASP A 93 -35.40 8.70 -0.68
C ASP A 93 -36.28 9.39 -1.74
N ALA A 94 -35.67 10.05 -2.73
CA ALA A 94 -36.40 10.66 -3.85
C ALA A 94 -36.82 9.65 -4.92
N PHE A 95 -36.21 8.45 -4.93
CA PHE A 95 -36.57 7.39 -5.87
C PHE A 95 -37.85 6.67 -5.46
N SER A 96 -38.60 6.19 -6.45
CA SER A 96 -39.79 5.37 -6.18
C SER A 96 -39.39 4.02 -5.58
N THR A 97 -40.22 3.47 -4.69
CA THR A 97 -39.98 2.17 -4.05
C THR A 97 -39.64 1.05 -5.04
N PRO A 98 -40.33 0.91 -6.20
CA PRO A 98 -39.96 -0.11 -7.19
C PRO A 98 -38.54 0.07 -7.74
N LEU A 99 -38.12 1.32 -7.96
CA LEU A 99 -36.80 1.63 -8.47
C LEU A 99 -35.72 1.39 -7.41
N GLN A 100 -35.98 1.73 -6.14
CA GLN A 100 -35.10 1.42 -5.01
C GLN A 100 -34.86 -0.11 -4.89
N VAL A 101 -35.93 -0.92 -4.89
CA VAL A 101 -35.80 -2.39 -4.81
C VAL A 101 -35.05 -2.95 -6.02
N MET A 102 -35.35 -2.45 -7.22
CA MET A 102 -34.69 -2.90 -8.44
C MET A 102 -33.19 -2.56 -8.42
N LEU A 103 -32.82 -1.34 -8.04
CA LEU A 103 -31.42 -0.92 -7.92
C LEU A 103 -30.70 -1.69 -6.82
N ALA A 104 -31.28 -1.83 -5.62
CA ALA A 104 -30.67 -2.58 -4.53
C ALA A 104 -30.45 -4.06 -4.89
N THR A 105 -31.38 -4.66 -5.65
CA THR A 105 -31.23 -6.08 -6.04
C THR A 105 -30.24 -6.26 -7.19
N LEU A 106 -30.27 -5.39 -8.21
CA LEU A 106 -29.48 -5.55 -9.43
C LEU A 106 -28.09 -4.91 -9.36
N ALA A 107 -27.87 -3.90 -8.51
CA ALA A 107 -26.61 -3.15 -8.48
C ALA A 107 -25.36 -4.01 -8.31
N PRO A 108 -25.30 -5.04 -7.43
CA PRO A 108 -24.12 -5.89 -7.29
C PRO A 108 -23.82 -6.68 -8.57
N PHE A 109 -24.87 -7.16 -9.25
CA PHE A 109 -24.75 -7.91 -10.51
C PHE A 109 -24.37 -6.99 -11.67
N LEU A 110 -24.95 -5.80 -11.73
CA LEU A 110 -24.62 -4.79 -12.73
C LEU A 110 -23.18 -4.32 -12.57
N GLY A 111 -22.73 -4.03 -11.35
CA GLY A 111 -21.34 -3.65 -11.08
C GLY A 111 -20.36 -4.74 -11.48
N TRP A 112 -20.66 -6.00 -11.15
CA TRP A 112 -19.83 -7.12 -11.59
C TRP A 112 -19.82 -7.27 -13.12
N ALA A 113 -20.98 -7.17 -13.77
CA ALA A 113 -21.10 -7.23 -15.23
C ALA A 113 -20.34 -6.08 -15.91
N VAL A 114 -20.41 -4.86 -15.38
CA VAL A 114 -19.65 -3.70 -15.86
C VAL A 114 -18.16 -3.95 -15.72
N THR A 115 -17.70 -4.45 -14.57
CA THR A 115 -16.27 -4.77 -14.35
C THR A 115 -15.78 -5.82 -15.35
N GLU A 116 -16.58 -6.85 -15.62
CA GLU A 116 -16.27 -7.89 -16.60
C GLU A 116 -16.29 -7.35 -18.05
N LEU A 117 -17.26 -6.50 -18.40
CA LEU A 117 -17.32 -5.85 -19.71
C LEU A 117 -16.11 -4.95 -19.94
N VAL A 118 -15.75 -4.12 -18.95
CA VAL A 118 -14.57 -3.26 -19.02
C VAL A 118 -13.29 -4.10 -19.15
N ALA A 119 -13.18 -5.20 -18.40
CA ALA A 119 -12.05 -6.13 -18.51
C ALA A 119 -11.92 -6.78 -19.90
N ARG A 120 -13.03 -6.98 -20.61
CA ARG A 120 -13.03 -7.55 -21.97
C ARG A 120 -12.80 -6.50 -23.04
N LEU A 121 -13.32 -5.29 -22.85
CA LEU A 121 -13.20 -4.18 -23.79
C LEU A 121 -11.79 -3.58 -23.79
N PHE A 122 -11.17 -3.46 -22.61
CA PHE A 122 -9.87 -2.85 -22.46
C PHE A 122 -8.84 -3.92 -22.07
N ARG A 123 -7.76 -4.01 -22.85
CA ARG A 123 -6.62 -4.91 -22.54
C ARG A 123 -5.83 -4.46 -21.30
N THR A 124 -5.93 -3.18 -20.92
CA THR A 124 -5.22 -2.62 -19.77
C THR A 124 -6.02 -2.84 -18.49
N ARG A 125 -5.36 -3.38 -17.46
CA ARG A 125 -5.96 -3.65 -16.14
C ARG A 125 -6.41 -2.39 -15.40
N TYR A 126 -5.89 -1.24 -15.81
CA TYR A 126 -6.14 0.05 -15.21
C TYR A 126 -7.63 0.44 -15.21
N PHE A 127 -8.31 0.35 -16.36
CA PHE A 127 -9.74 0.67 -16.43
C PHE A 127 -10.58 -0.34 -15.67
N THR A 128 -10.16 -1.61 -15.65
CA THR A 128 -10.81 -2.67 -14.86
C THR A 128 -10.70 -2.38 -13.37
N GLU A 129 -9.56 -1.88 -12.89
CA GLU A 129 -9.36 -1.51 -11.49
C GLU A 129 -10.28 -0.35 -11.08
N LEU A 130 -10.39 0.68 -11.93
CA LEU A 130 -11.32 1.78 -11.73
C LEU A 130 -12.77 1.30 -11.65
N ALA A 131 -13.20 0.45 -12.60
CA ALA A 131 -14.53 -0.11 -12.63
C ALA A 131 -14.82 -1.01 -11.41
N ALA A 132 -13.83 -1.78 -10.96
CA ALA A 132 -13.94 -2.62 -9.78
C ALA A 132 -14.07 -1.79 -8.49
N LEU A 133 -13.32 -0.69 -8.36
CA LEU A 133 -13.44 0.21 -7.21
C LEU A 133 -14.83 0.86 -7.13
N VAL A 134 -15.35 1.35 -8.25
CA VAL A 134 -16.72 1.90 -8.31
C VAL A 134 -17.75 0.81 -7.98
N THR A 135 -17.56 -0.42 -8.49
CA THR A 135 -18.42 -1.56 -8.20
C THR A 135 -18.43 -1.91 -6.71
N ILE A 136 -17.27 -1.89 -6.05
CA ILE A 136 -17.17 -2.09 -4.61
C ILE A 136 -17.85 -0.96 -3.84
N ALA A 137 -17.66 0.29 -4.25
CA ALA A 137 -18.33 1.44 -3.62
C ALA A 137 -19.85 1.33 -3.73
N CYS A 138 -20.37 0.95 -4.90
CA CYS A 138 -21.79 0.66 -5.09
C CYS A 138 -22.28 -0.48 -4.20
N PHE A 139 -21.47 -1.54 -4.03
CA PHE A 139 -21.82 -2.66 -3.15
C PHE A 139 -21.85 -2.26 -1.67
N VAL A 140 -20.86 -1.48 -1.22
CA VAL A 140 -20.80 -0.93 0.14
C VAL A 140 -22.02 -0.05 0.41
N LEU A 141 -22.31 0.88 -0.51
CA LEU A 141 -23.49 1.75 -0.46
C LEU A 141 -24.78 0.94 -0.37
N ASN A 142 -24.94 -0.08 -1.20
CA ASN A 142 -26.14 -0.91 -1.23
C ASN A 142 -26.39 -1.58 0.13
N LEU A 143 -25.35 -2.18 0.73
CA LEU A 143 -25.47 -2.76 2.07
C LEU A 143 -25.72 -1.71 3.15
N HIS A 144 -25.17 -0.50 3.00
CA HIS A 144 -25.42 0.61 3.92
C HIS A 144 -26.90 1.05 3.88
N LEU A 145 -27.44 1.31 2.70
CA LEU A 145 -28.84 1.69 2.50
C LEU A 145 -29.80 0.58 2.96
N LEU A 146 -29.47 -0.67 2.69
CA LEU A 146 -30.27 -1.82 3.14
C LEU A 146 -30.29 -1.90 4.67
N ALA A 147 -29.15 -1.68 5.32
CA ALA A 147 -29.07 -1.65 6.77
C ALA A 147 -29.90 -0.51 7.37
N GLU A 148 -29.90 0.67 6.74
CA GLU A 148 -30.72 1.81 7.16
C GLU A 148 -32.22 1.53 6.99
N ILE A 149 -32.66 1.04 5.82
CA ILE A 149 -34.07 0.70 5.54
C ILE A 149 -34.61 -0.34 6.52
N TYR A 150 -33.84 -1.40 6.78
CA TYR A 150 -34.26 -2.47 7.69
C TYR A 150 -33.90 -2.21 9.15
N ASN A 151 -33.35 -1.04 9.48
CA ASN A 151 -32.88 -0.67 10.81
C ASN A 151 -31.97 -1.75 11.44
N ILE A 152 -31.09 -2.35 10.63
CA ILE A 152 -30.14 -3.37 11.05
C ILE A 152 -29.00 -2.69 11.80
N THR A 153 -28.73 -3.13 13.02
CA THR A 153 -27.62 -2.61 13.82
C THR A 153 -26.28 -2.90 13.14
N SER A 154 -25.37 -1.92 13.14
CA SER A 154 -24.03 -2.06 12.56
C SER A 154 -23.30 -3.25 13.17
N SER A 155 -23.02 -4.25 12.32
CA SER A 155 -22.32 -5.47 12.69
C SER A 155 -20.98 -5.60 11.96
N PRO A 156 -19.99 -6.30 12.54
CA PRO A 156 -18.73 -6.59 11.85
C PRO A 156 -18.93 -7.32 10.51
N GLY A 157 -20.03 -8.06 10.36
CA GLY A 157 -20.34 -8.84 9.16
C GLY A 157 -20.41 -8.02 7.87
N ALA A 158 -20.65 -6.72 7.95
CA ALA A 158 -20.57 -5.83 6.79
C ALA A 158 -19.15 -5.83 6.17
N PHE A 159 -18.11 -5.71 7.00
CA PHE A 159 -16.71 -5.75 6.55
C PHE A 159 -16.33 -7.11 5.96
N PHE A 160 -16.92 -8.20 6.47
CA PHE A 160 -16.74 -9.52 5.86
C PHE A 160 -17.33 -9.57 4.45
N ALA A 161 -18.57 -9.10 4.28
CA ALA A 161 -19.22 -9.07 2.96
C ALA A 161 -18.45 -8.19 1.97
N TRP A 162 -18.06 -6.97 2.39
CA TRP A 162 -17.26 -6.06 1.55
C TRP A 162 -15.90 -6.65 1.20
N GLY A 163 -15.21 -7.21 2.20
CA GLY A 163 -13.89 -7.81 2.03
C GLY A 163 -13.93 -9.02 1.10
N LEU A 164 -14.91 -9.91 1.27
CA LEU A 164 -15.09 -11.08 0.41
C LEU A 164 -15.41 -10.68 -1.03
N PHE A 165 -16.32 -9.73 -1.23
CA PHE A 165 -16.67 -9.26 -2.57
C PHE A 165 -15.47 -8.64 -3.30
N ALA A 166 -14.71 -7.77 -2.62
CA ALA A 166 -13.49 -7.19 -3.17
C ALA A 166 -12.42 -8.26 -3.45
N PHE A 167 -12.23 -9.20 -2.54
CA PHE A 167 -11.27 -10.30 -2.70
C PHE A 167 -11.58 -11.19 -3.90
N LEU A 168 -12.86 -11.52 -4.12
CA LEU A 168 -13.31 -12.31 -5.28
C LEU A 168 -13.06 -11.57 -6.61
N LEU A 169 -13.39 -10.27 -6.67
CA LEU A 169 -13.10 -9.44 -7.84
C LEU A 169 -11.59 -9.35 -8.11
N ALA A 170 -10.80 -9.19 -7.06
CA ALA A 170 -9.34 -9.11 -7.17
C ALA A 170 -8.71 -10.39 -7.70
N ILE A 171 -9.13 -11.56 -7.20
CA ILE A 171 -8.64 -12.86 -7.68
C ILE A 171 -8.98 -13.05 -9.16
N ARG A 172 -10.21 -12.70 -9.56
CA ARG A 172 -10.70 -12.92 -10.91
C ARG A 172 -9.96 -12.07 -11.94
N HIS A 173 -9.67 -10.81 -11.62
CA HIS A 173 -9.11 -9.83 -12.56
C HIS A 173 -7.63 -9.50 -12.31
N GLY A 174 -7.02 -10.03 -11.24
CA GLY A 174 -5.63 -9.77 -10.87
C GLY A 174 -5.39 -8.30 -10.53
N LEU A 175 -6.23 -7.73 -9.67
CA LEU A 175 -6.25 -6.31 -9.30
C LEU A 175 -5.62 -6.08 -7.92
N ASP A 176 -4.49 -5.38 -7.90
CA ASP A 176 -3.65 -5.28 -6.70
C ASP A 176 -4.25 -4.37 -5.62
N LEU A 177 -4.77 -3.19 -5.98
CA LEU A 177 -5.36 -2.26 -4.99
C LEU A 177 -6.66 -2.83 -4.43
N VAL A 178 -7.46 -3.46 -5.28
CA VAL A 178 -8.72 -4.10 -4.88
C VAL A 178 -8.45 -5.28 -3.95
N LEU A 179 -7.40 -6.07 -4.21
CA LEU A 179 -6.95 -7.12 -3.30
C LEU A 179 -6.60 -6.51 -1.94
N GLY A 180 -5.83 -5.42 -1.93
CA GLY A 180 -5.44 -4.74 -0.71
C GLY A 180 -6.63 -4.26 0.12
N LEU A 181 -7.64 -3.67 -0.53
CA LEU A 181 -8.87 -3.23 0.12
C LEU A 181 -9.67 -4.41 0.70
N GLY A 182 -9.74 -5.52 -0.03
CA GLY A 182 -10.38 -6.75 0.42
C GLY A 182 -9.70 -7.32 1.67
N LEU A 183 -8.37 -7.44 1.63
CA LEU A 183 -7.57 -7.92 2.76
C LEU A 183 -7.68 -7.00 3.99
N ALA A 184 -7.63 -5.68 3.80
CA ALA A 184 -7.80 -4.73 4.88
C ALA A 184 -9.19 -4.84 5.53
N SER A 185 -10.25 -4.97 4.72
CA SER A 185 -11.62 -5.16 5.22
C SER A 185 -11.76 -6.46 6.02
N LEU A 186 -11.16 -7.55 5.55
CA LEU A 186 -11.15 -8.83 6.28
C LEU A 186 -10.36 -8.74 7.59
N ALA A 187 -9.23 -8.01 7.63
CA ALA A 187 -8.48 -7.77 8.86
C ALA A 187 -9.30 -6.97 9.89
N VAL A 188 -10.01 -5.92 9.43
CA VAL A 188 -10.93 -5.13 10.27
C VAL A 188 -12.08 -5.99 10.79
N PHE A 189 -12.64 -6.86 9.95
CA PHE A 189 -13.67 -7.83 10.37
C PHE A 189 -13.17 -8.74 11.51
N ILE A 190 -11.96 -9.27 11.40
CA ILE A 190 -11.37 -10.11 12.46
C ILE A 190 -11.25 -9.32 13.77
N GLY A 191 -10.68 -8.12 13.72
CA GLY A 191 -10.52 -7.27 14.91
C GLY A 191 -11.87 -6.93 15.56
N ALA A 192 -12.83 -6.46 14.76
CA ALA A 192 -14.16 -6.09 15.23
C ALA A 192 -14.95 -7.32 15.78
N SER A 193 -14.76 -8.50 15.19
CA SER A 193 -15.37 -9.73 15.68
C SER A 193 -14.79 -10.16 17.02
N LEU A 194 -13.47 -10.07 17.20
CA LEU A 194 -12.81 -10.34 18.48
C LEU A 194 -13.29 -9.38 19.57
N THR A 195 -13.45 -8.08 19.26
CA THR A 195 -14.05 -7.10 20.18
C THR A 195 -15.49 -7.48 20.55
N GLY A 196 -16.30 -7.89 19.57
CA GLY A 196 -17.66 -8.35 19.81
C GLY A 196 -17.74 -9.61 20.67
N LEU A 197 -16.79 -10.53 20.54
CA LEU A 197 -16.75 -11.78 21.32
C LEU A 197 -16.57 -11.57 22.83
N ILE A 198 -15.86 -10.50 23.22
CA ILE A 198 -15.70 -10.14 24.64
C ILE A 198 -16.86 -9.26 25.16
N GLY A 199 -17.91 -9.07 24.36
CA GLY A 199 -19.12 -8.34 24.75
C GLY A 199 -19.02 -6.81 24.61
N LEU A 200 -17.95 -6.30 23.99
CA LEU A 200 -17.78 -4.87 23.76
C LEU A 200 -18.33 -4.45 22.40
N TYR A 201 -18.85 -3.23 22.34
CA TYR A 201 -19.37 -2.68 21.10
C TYR A 201 -18.22 -2.18 20.22
N TRP A 202 -17.95 -2.90 19.14
CA TRP A 202 -16.79 -2.72 18.26
C TRP A 202 -16.62 -1.32 17.63
N LEU A 203 -17.69 -0.53 17.49
CA LEU A 203 -17.63 0.85 16.99
C LEU A 203 -17.24 1.87 18.07
N ARG A 204 -17.51 1.56 19.34
CA ARG A 204 -17.23 2.45 20.47
C ARG A 204 -15.89 2.11 21.12
N GLU A 205 -15.65 0.82 21.33
CA GLU A 205 -14.50 0.30 22.06
C GLU A 205 -13.48 -0.24 21.04
N PHE A 206 -12.55 0.61 20.61
CA PHE A 206 -11.55 0.25 19.60
C PHE A 206 -10.31 -0.36 20.27
N ILE A 207 -10.34 -1.68 20.49
CA ILE A 207 -9.20 -2.42 21.03
C ILE A 207 -8.20 -2.71 19.92
N ALA A 208 -7.23 -1.81 19.76
CA ALA A 208 -6.26 -1.84 18.66
C ALA A 208 -5.46 -3.15 18.58
N GLU A 209 -5.26 -3.89 19.69
CA GLU A 209 -4.57 -5.18 19.73
C GLU A 209 -5.31 -6.26 18.93
N PHE A 210 -6.65 -6.26 18.95
CA PHE A 210 -7.44 -7.22 18.18
C PHE A 210 -7.40 -6.92 16.68
N TYR A 211 -7.45 -5.64 16.31
CA TYR A 211 -7.23 -5.24 14.92
C TYR A 211 -5.80 -5.56 14.49
N ALA A 212 -4.81 -5.41 15.39
CA ALA A 212 -3.42 -5.72 15.11
C ALA A 212 -3.25 -7.23 14.85
N ALA A 213 -3.96 -8.09 15.59
CA ALA A 213 -4.01 -9.51 15.30
C ALA A 213 -4.55 -9.80 13.90
N GLY A 214 -5.62 -9.13 13.47
CA GLY A 214 -6.15 -9.23 12.10
C GLY A 214 -5.13 -8.89 11.03
N PHE A 215 -4.42 -7.75 11.16
CA PHE A 215 -3.39 -7.35 10.20
C PHE A 215 -2.11 -8.19 10.30
N ALA A 216 -1.76 -8.72 11.47
CA ALA A 216 -0.67 -9.66 11.64
C ALA A 216 -0.94 -10.99 10.92
N LEU A 217 -2.20 -11.47 10.94
CA LEU A 217 -2.59 -12.64 10.16
C LEU A 217 -2.43 -12.40 8.66
N VAL A 218 -2.83 -11.23 8.16
CA VAL A 218 -2.60 -10.86 6.74
C VAL A 218 -1.10 -10.79 6.42
N LEU A 219 -0.29 -10.21 7.30
CA LEU A 219 1.17 -10.12 7.14
C LEU A 219 1.83 -11.51 7.09
N LEU A 220 1.39 -12.43 7.95
CA LEU A 220 1.98 -13.78 8.08
C LEU A 220 1.42 -14.79 7.08
N ALA A 221 0.26 -14.52 6.47
CA ALA A 221 -0.41 -15.44 5.55
C ALA A 221 0.50 -15.97 4.43
N PRO A 222 1.35 -15.17 3.73
CA PRO A 222 2.23 -15.69 2.69
C PRO A 222 3.37 -16.56 3.17
N VAL A 223 3.70 -16.49 4.47
CA VAL A 223 4.76 -17.30 5.09
C VAL A 223 4.20 -18.65 5.55
N VAL A 224 2.99 -18.65 6.11
CA VAL A 224 2.35 -19.84 6.68
C VAL A 224 1.61 -20.65 5.62
N LEU A 225 0.91 -19.98 4.69
CA LEU A 225 0.12 -20.65 3.66
C LEU A 225 0.99 -20.98 2.44
N SER A 226 1.04 -22.26 2.08
CA SER A 226 1.79 -22.76 0.92
C SER A 226 1.04 -22.61 -0.42
N LEU A 227 -0.04 -21.83 -0.46
CA LEU A 227 -0.85 -21.61 -1.65
C LEU A 227 -0.07 -20.79 -2.69
N SER A 228 0.01 -21.27 -3.93
CA SER A 228 0.73 -20.60 -5.03
C SER A 228 0.28 -19.16 -5.23
N TRP A 229 -1.05 -18.95 -5.28
CA TRP A 229 -1.63 -17.62 -5.47
C TRP A 229 -1.26 -16.62 -4.35
N VAL A 230 -1.20 -17.07 -3.08
CA VAL A 230 -0.79 -16.20 -1.96
C VAL A 230 0.68 -15.82 -2.09
N ARG A 231 1.52 -16.76 -2.55
CA ARG A 231 2.96 -16.52 -2.77
C ARG A 231 3.19 -15.54 -3.93
N ASP A 232 2.41 -15.65 -4.99
CA ASP A 232 2.48 -14.74 -6.14
C ASP A 232 2.09 -13.30 -5.75
N ASN A 233 1.13 -13.15 -4.83
CA ASN A 233 0.66 -11.87 -4.33
C ASN A 233 1.32 -11.42 -3.01
N ARG A 234 2.44 -12.04 -2.60
CA ARG A 234 3.05 -11.83 -1.28
C ARG A 234 3.29 -10.37 -0.92
N LEU A 235 3.62 -9.53 -1.91
CA LEU A 235 3.95 -8.13 -1.69
C LEU A 235 2.73 -7.33 -1.20
N ILE A 236 1.54 -7.65 -1.70
CA ILE A 236 0.30 -6.96 -1.32
C ILE A 236 -0.08 -7.35 0.11
N PHE A 237 0.00 -8.64 0.44
CA PHE A 237 -0.20 -9.12 1.81
C PHE A 237 0.75 -8.45 2.80
N PHE A 238 2.04 -8.38 2.45
CA PHE A 238 3.03 -7.72 3.30
C PHE A 238 2.79 -6.21 3.44
N LEU A 239 2.48 -5.53 2.33
CA LEU A 239 2.20 -4.10 2.34
C LEU A 239 0.98 -3.79 3.20
N VAL A 240 -0.15 -4.47 2.98
CA VAL A 240 -1.40 -4.25 3.73
C VAL A 240 -1.20 -4.58 5.21
N GLY A 241 -0.55 -5.71 5.52
CA GLY A 241 -0.26 -6.11 6.89
C GLY A 241 0.65 -5.10 7.60
N MET A 242 1.72 -4.62 6.95
CA MET A 242 2.61 -3.62 7.52
C MET A 242 1.93 -2.26 7.70
N VAL A 243 1.23 -1.76 6.69
CA VAL A 243 0.50 -0.48 6.78
C VAL A 243 -0.50 -0.54 7.94
N GLY A 244 -1.31 -1.60 8.01
CA GLY A 244 -2.29 -1.76 9.09
C GLY A 244 -1.64 -1.82 10.47
N LEU A 245 -0.60 -2.64 10.65
CA LEU A 245 0.13 -2.73 11.92
C LEU A 245 0.79 -1.42 12.31
N PHE A 246 1.41 -0.70 11.38
CA PHE A 246 2.01 0.60 11.65
C PHE A 246 0.98 1.64 12.06
N LEU A 247 -0.17 1.71 11.39
CA LEU A 247 -1.25 2.62 11.78
C LEU A 247 -1.80 2.29 13.18
N LEU A 248 -1.95 1.01 13.50
CA LEU A 248 -2.43 0.58 14.81
C LEU A 248 -1.42 0.82 15.93
N LEU A 249 -0.13 0.53 15.68
CA LEU A 249 0.95 0.84 16.62
C LEU A 249 1.08 2.34 16.83
N LEU A 250 0.88 3.14 15.79
CA LEU A 250 0.86 4.59 15.91
C LEU A 250 -0.32 5.06 16.77
N SER A 251 -1.52 4.51 16.53
CA SER A 251 -2.70 4.80 17.34
C SER A 251 -2.49 4.45 18.82
N LEU A 252 -1.96 3.26 19.09
CA LEU A 252 -1.60 2.80 20.44
C LEU A 252 -0.55 3.69 21.11
N ALA A 253 0.38 4.22 20.33
CA ALA A 253 1.45 5.05 20.85
C ALA A 253 1.01 6.48 21.16
N ILE A 254 0.18 7.10 20.32
CA ILE A 254 -0.26 8.49 20.50
C ILE A 254 -1.41 8.59 21.49
N GLY A 255 -2.35 7.63 21.46
CA GLY A 255 -3.55 7.67 22.29
C GLY A 255 -3.38 7.10 23.70
N ALA A 256 -4.47 7.17 24.47
CA ALA A 256 -4.69 6.32 25.64
C ALA A 256 -5.67 5.21 25.22
N PRO A 257 -5.17 4.09 24.66
CA PRO A 257 -6.06 3.07 24.13
C PRO A 257 -6.73 2.25 25.23
N ASP A 258 -7.94 1.78 24.96
CA ASP A 258 -8.54 0.64 25.65
C ASP A 258 -7.68 -0.59 25.34
N SER A 259 -6.73 -0.85 26.24
CA SER A 259 -5.79 -1.93 26.10
C SER A 259 -6.27 -3.17 26.85
N VAL A 260 -6.07 -4.34 26.24
CA VAL A 260 -6.35 -5.64 26.90
C VAL A 260 -5.31 -5.95 27.98
N LEU A 261 -4.14 -5.29 27.95
CA LEU A 261 -3.05 -5.58 28.88
C LEU A 261 -3.43 -5.19 30.33
N PRO A 262 -3.30 -6.11 31.30
CA PRO A 262 -3.70 -5.87 32.69
C PRO A 262 -2.66 -5.04 33.49
N PHE A 263 -1.99 -4.10 32.84
CA PHE A 263 -0.98 -3.22 33.45
C PHE A 263 -1.53 -1.81 33.65
N SER A 264 -0.83 -1.00 34.46
CA SER A 264 -1.15 0.42 34.56
C SER A 264 -0.92 1.13 33.22
N THR A 265 -1.68 2.20 32.98
CA THR A 265 -1.60 2.99 31.75
C THR A 265 -0.20 3.51 31.45
N GLU A 266 0.59 3.83 32.49
CA GLU A 266 1.99 4.23 32.32
C GLU A 266 2.87 3.09 31.81
N ILE A 267 2.72 1.87 32.34
CA ILE A 267 3.49 0.71 31.87
C ILE A 267 3.07 0.34 30.44
N GLN A 268 1.77 0.39 30.12
CA GLN A 268 1.25 0.13 28.78
C GLN A 268 1.89 1.07 27.74
N LYS A 269 2.01 2.38 28.03
CA LYS A 269 2.67 3.35 27.14
C LYS A 269 4.11 2.94 26.82
N TRP A 270 4.89 2.54 27.82
CA TRP A 270 6.28 2.09 27.62
C TRP A 270 6.37 0.78 26.84
N ILE A 271 5.45 -0.16 27.07
CA ILE A 271 5.36 -1.41 26.29
C ILE A 271 5.09 -1.07 24.82
N TYR A 272 4.08 -0.25 24.52
CA TYR A 272 3.74 0.10 23.14
C TYR A 272 4.82 0.92 22.45
N LEU A 273 5.51 1.79 23.18
CA LEU A 273 6.69 2.48 22.69
C LEU A 273 7.79 1.49 22.25
N ALA A 274 8.10 0.52 23.11
CA ALA A 274 9.13 -0.49 22.83
C ALA A 274 8.72 -1.39 21.66
N VAL A 275 7.47 -1.87 21.64
CA VAL A 275 6.93 -2.71 20.56
C VAL A 275 6.98 -1.98 19.22
N ALA A 276 6.53 -0.72 19.17
CA ALA A 276 6.56 0.08 17.94
C ALA A 276 7.98 0.29 17.42
N LEU A 277 8.94 0.58 18.31
CA LEU A 277 10.34 0.77 17.93
C LEU A 277 10.98 -0.53 17.43
N VAL A 278 10.78 -1.64 18.14
CA VAL A 278 11.31 -2.97 17.76
C VAL A 278 10.70 -3.43 16.45
N PHE A 279 9.38 -3.31 16.30
CA PHE A 279 8.69 -3.72 15.09
C PHE A 279 9.08 -2.85 13.88
N GLY A 280 9.10 -1.53 14.03
CA GLY A 280 9.50 -0.61 12.96
C GLY A 280 10.96 -0.79 12.53
N SER A 281 11.89 -0.92 13.48
CA SER A 281 13.31 -1.14 13.19
C SER A 281 13.58 -2.53 12.62
N GLY A 282 12.91 -3.56 13.15
CA GLY A 282 12.97 -4.92 12.62
C GLY A 282 12.44 -5.00 11.18
N ALA A 283 11.30 -4.38 10.91
CA ALA A 283 10.73 -4.31 9.57
C ALA A 283 11.64 -3.55 8.59
N LEU A 284 12.26 -2.45 9.03
CA LEU A 284 13.24 -1.71 8.23
C LEU A 284 14.47 -2.57 7.91
N ALA A 285 15.07 -3.20 8.92
CA ALA A 285 16.24 -4.05 8.75
C ALA A 285 15.97 -5.24 7.83
N LEU A 286 14.83 -5.90 8.00
CA LEU A 286 14.40 -7.01 7.13
C LEU A 286 14.16 -6.54 5.69
N SER A 287 13.49 -5.40 5.51
CA SER A 287 13.20 -4.86 4.17
C SER A 287 14.47 -4.46 3.43
N VAL A 288 15.44 -3.85 4.11
CA VAL A 288 16.76 -3.51 3.54
C VAL A 288 17.54 -4.77 3.17
N ARG A 289 17.58 -5.78 4.06
CA ARG A 289 18.24 -7.07 3.79
C ARG A 289 17.61 -7.83 2.63
N ALA A 290 16.29 -7.74 2.49
CA ALA A 290 15.55 -8.37 1.41
C ALA A 290 15.60 -7.58 0.09
N GLY A 291 16.22 -6.39 0.06
CA GLY A 291 16.24 -5.52 -1.11
C GLY A 291 14.87 -4.96 -1.49
N TRP A 292 13.89 -4.96 -0.57
CA TRP A 292 12.54 -4.47 -0.83
C TRP A 292 12.43 -2.98 -0.52
N GLY A 293 12.70 -2.15 -1.53
CA GLY A 293 12.75 -0.70 -1.39
C GLY A 293 11.47 -0.07 -0.82
N LEU A 294 10.30 -0.50 -1.29
CA LEU A 294 9.01 0.06 -0.83
C LEU A 294 8.73 -0.26 0.64
N GLY A 295 9.01 -1.47 1.09
CA GLY A 295 8.87 -1.84 2.51
C GLY A 295 9.85 -1.10 3.41
N ALA A 296 11.08 -0.88 2.94
CA ALA A 296 12.06 -0.08 3.67
C ALA A 296 11.61 1.38 3.80
N CYS A 297 11.10 1.99 2.71
CA CYS A 297 10.52 3.32 2.75
C CYS A 297 9.32 3.41 3.71
N LEU A 298 8.44 2.41 3.68
CA LEU A 298 7.27 2.37 4.56
C LEU A 298 7.67 2.27 6.04
N ALA A 299 8.60 1.37 6.38
CA ALA A 299 9.09 1.20 7.74
C ALA A 299 9.86 2.43 8.24
N ALA A 300 10.70 3.03 7.39
CA ALA A 300 11.40 4.27 7.71
C ALA A 300 10.41 5.43 7.92
N GLY A 301 9.42 5.56 7.04
CA GLY A 301 8.36 6.57 7.15
C GLY A 301 7.57 6.44 8.45
N PHE A 302 7.17 5.21 8.81
CA PHE A 302 6.54 4.92 10.09
C PHE A 302 7.42 5.33 11.27
N LEU A 303 8.69 4.92 11.31
CA LEU A 303 9.61 5.26 12.41
C LEU A 303 9.80 6.77 12.55
N ILE A 304 9.96 7.49 11.44
CA ILE A 304 10.10 8.95 11.44
C ILE A 304 8.84 9.59 12.01
N LEU A 305 7.68 9.22 11.49
CA LEU A 305 6.40 9.79 11.89
C LEU A 305 6.10 9.48 13.37
N PHE A 306 6.34 8.24 13.80
CA PHE A 306 6.23 7.80 15.19
C PHE A 306 7.14 8.62 16.14
N LEU A 307 8.40 8.82 15.77
CA LEU A 307 9.34 9.62 16.57
C LEU A 307 8.93 11.10 16.64
N ILE A 308 8.42 11.66 15.54
CA ILE A 308 7.92 13.03 15.51
C ILE A 308 6.75 13.19 16.48
N PHE A 309 5.77 12.28 16.44
CA PHE A 309 4.64 12.33 17.37
C PHE A 309 5.09 12.19 18.82
N LYS A 310 6.01 11.27 19.13
CA LYS A 310 6.54 11.11 20.49
C LYS A 310 7.34 12.32 20.96
N TYR A 311 8.11 12.93 20.07
CA TYR A 311 8.81 14.18 20.36
C TYR A 311 7.81 15.30 20.71
N PHE A 312 6.70 15.40 19.98
CA PHE A 312 5.63 16.34 20.31
C PHE A 312 5.04 16.04 21.70
N ASP A 313 4.60 14.80 21.97
CA ASP A 313 4.03 14.40 23.26
C ASP A 313 4.96 14.69 24.46
N TRP A 314 6.27 14.51 24.30
CA TRP A 314 7.22 14.63 25.40
C TRP A 314 7.62 16.07 25.75
N PHE A 315 7.67 16.95 24.74
CA PHE A 315 8.30 18.26 24.85
C PHE A 315 7.36 19.44 24.61
N TRP A 316 6.23 19.26 23.93
CA TRP A 316 5.34 20.36 23.52
C TRP A 316 4.84 21.18 24.72
N ASP A 317 4.35 20.52 25.76
CA ASP A 317 3.82 21.21 26.96
C ASP A 317 4.92 21.75 27.87
N LYS A 318 6.16 21.27 27.71
CA LYS A 318 7.28 21.60 28.62
C LYS A 318 8.08 22.80 28.16
N TRP A 319 8.13 23.08 26.86
CA TRP A 319 9.01 24.09 26.28
C TRP A 319 8.24 25.17 25.52
N PRO A 320 8.74 26.42 25.50
CA PRO A 320 8.23 27.43 24.57
C PRO A 320 8.36 26.95 23.12
N ALA A 321 7.34 27.22 22.30
CA ALA A 321 7.26 26.71 20.92
C ALA A 321 8.52 27.02 20.07
N TYR A 322 9.13 28.20 20.24
CA TYR A 322 10.35 28.55 19.50
C TYR A 322 11.56 27.67 19.85
N ILE A 323 11.71 27.26 21.11
CA ILE A 323 12.79 26.36 21.55
C ILE A 323 12.56 24.96 20.98
N PHE A 324 11.31 24.49 21.03
CA PHE A 324 10.92 23.20 20.47
C PHE A 324 11.30 23.06 18.99
N PHE A 325 10.97 24.06 18.17
CA PHE A 325 11.31 24.06 16.74
C PHE A 325 12.81 24.28 16.48
N LEU A 326 13.49 25.09 17.29
CA LEU A 326 14.93 25.29 17.18
C LEU A 326 15.70 23.97 17.39
N VAL A 327 15.36 23.23 18.46
CA VAL A 327 15.99 21.95 18.78
C VAL A 327 15.70 20.92 17.69
N LEU A 328 14.45 20.87 17.19
CA LEU A 328 14.08 19.98 16.09
C LEU A 328 14.89 20.28 14.82
N GLY A 329 15.05 21.56 14.46
CA GLY A 329 15.86 21.99 13.32
C GLY A 329 17.34 21.64 13.47
N LEU A 330 17.90 21.85 14.67
CA LEU A 330 19.29 21.55 14.96
C LEU A 330 19.57 20.04 14.91
N LEU A 331 18.62 19.22 15.40
CA LEU A 331 18.67 17.77 15.31
C LEU A 331 18.61 17.29 13.85
N ALA A 332 17.74 17.90 13.01
CA ALA A 332 17.67 17.58 11.59
C ALA A 332 18.99 17.89 10.86
N VAL A 333 19.60 19.06 11.13
CA VAL A 333 20.92 19.41 10.58
C VAL A 333 21.99 18.42 11.03
N LEU A 334 22.00 18.03 12.31
CA LEU A 334 22.93 17.03 12.84
C LEU A 334 22.81 15.70 12.10
N VAL A 335 21.59 15.20 11.91
CA VAL A 335 21.33 13.95 11.18
C VAL A 335 21.83 14.05 9.73
N ILE A 336 21.57 15.16 9.03
CA ILE A 336 22.07 15.37 7.67
C ILE A 336 23.60 15.35 7.62
N LEU A 337 24.26 16.00 8.58
CA LEU A 337 25.73 16.02 8.67
C LEU A 337 26.30 14.62 8.91
N VAL A 338 25.67 13.83 9.80
CA VAL A 338 26.07 12.44 10.07
C VAL A 338 25.88 11.57 8.83
N LEU A 339 24.72 11.64 8.17
CA LEU A 339 24.45 10.88 6.95
C LEU A 339 25.41 11.27 5.81
N ARG A 340 25.72 12.57 5.67
CA ARG A 340 26.73 13.05 4.71
C ARG A 340 28.10 12.46 5.02
N LYS A 341 28.52 12.43 6.29
CA LYS A 341 29.80 11.86 6.72
C LYS A 341 29.86 10.35 6.43
N LEU A 342 28.80 9.60 6.73
CA LEU A 342 28.72 8.17 6.45
C LEU A 342 28.75 7.87 4.95
N ARG A 343 28.04 8.67 4.14
CA ARG A 343 28.07 8.53 2.67
C ARG A 343 29.47 8.79 2.10
N LEU A 344 30.19 9.77 2.65
CA LEU A 344 31.57 10.06 2.25
C LEU A 344 32.55 8.97 2.68
N MET A 345 32.35 8.36 3.84
CA MET A 345 33.14 7.21 4.32
C MET A 345 32.91 5.98 3.43
N GLY A 346 31.65 5.64 3.13
CA GLY A 346 31.34 4.50 2.26
C GLY A 346 31.87 4.66 0.82
N ARG A 347 31.91 5.89 0.29
CA ARG A 347 32.55 6.17 -1.01
C ARG A 347 34.08 6.01 -0.97
N ARG A 348 34.73 6.33 0.15
CA ARG A 348 36.18 6.14 0.31
C ARG A 348 36.57 4.67 0.44
N GLU A 349 35.73 3.86 1.09
CA GLU A 349 35.94 2.42 1.20
C GLU A 349 35.74 1.70 -0.15
N ALA A 350 34.76 2.12 -0.95
CA ALA A 350 34.55 1.58 -2.29
C ALA A 350 35.67 1.97 -3.28
N GLY A 351 36.26 3.17 -3.14
CA GLY A 351 37.35 3.64 -4.01
C GLY A 351 38.75 3.13 -3.65
N ASN A 352 38.94 2.51 -2.48
CA ASN A 352 40.20 1.88 -2.08
C ASN A 352 40.21 0.34 -2.28
N ALA A 353 39.08 -0.23 -2.71
CA ALA A 353 38.90 -1.67 -2.94
C ALA A 353 38.86 -2.05 -4.44
N GLY A 354 38.93 -1.06 -5.34
CA GLY A 354 39.26 -1.24 -6.77
C GLY A 354 40.70 -0.82 -7.00
#